data_AF-A0A7S4WBE8-F1
#
_entry.id   AF-A0A7S4WBE8-F1
#
_cell.length_a   1.000
_cell.length_b   1.000
_cell.length_c   1.000
_cell.angle_alpha   90.00
_cell.angle_beta   90.00
_cell.angle_gamma   90.00
#
_symmetry.space_group_name_H-M   'P 1'
#
loop_
_entity.id
_entity.type
_entity.pdbx_description
1 polymer ?
#
loop_
_entity_poly.entity_id
_entity_poly.type
_entity_poly.pdbx_seq_one_letter_code
_entity_poly.pdbx_strand_id
1 'polypeptide(L)'
;MEEEIRLLVLLYCSQADSLRFGASCRAASSTLASTLEVLVLDVMRAVPQDTSEYCKKRDWPAVCRFLLRHTRVRRLSLRGTQLHAKVLEALLLTAPSVVECDVAFALPLRWPAYSALRQRPELQKLAFSDTLAVEPGPELSPQEVVIAQAYGLHAGRVDVCFRFASPANKAMTGPLERFALFFEGSSRYSAMLRCESFSVDGGHSLTSGPAGKPCVEFEVEFRDKDEGSGHLFAWKLSRQTAPEVAGCWMTDGVIPLDIESMWDGSMTED
;
A
#
# COMPACT_ATOMS: atom_id res chain seq x y z
N MET A 1 10.31 30.59 -6.16
CA MET A 1 10.55 29.45 -5.25
C MET A 1 9.41 29.46 -4.27
N GLU A 2 8.34 28.71 -4.57
CA GLU A 2 7.26 28.51 -3.60
C GLU A 2 7.79 27.51 -2.57
N GLU A 3 8.00 27.97 -1.34
CA GLU A 3 8.30 27.09 -0.21
C GLU A 3 7.06 26.23 0.05
N GLU A 4 7.10 24.98 -0.41
CA GLU A 4 6.13 23.97 -0.05
C GLU A 4 6.23 23.73 1.46
N ILE A 5 5.41 24.41 2.25
CA ILE A 5 5.30 24.18 3.70
C ILE A 5 4.71 22.78 3.88
N ARG A 6 5.58 21.77 3.91
CA ARG A 6 5.25 20.40 4.30
C ARG A 6 5.03 20.37 5.79
N LEU A 7 3.83 20.72 6.21
CA LEU A 7 3.36 20.40 7.55
C LEU A 7 3.18 18.88 7.60
N LEU A 8 4.20 18.18 8.08
CA LEU A 8 4.08 16.80 8.51
C LEU A 8 3.20 16.81 9.76
N VAL A 9 1.89 16.75 9.56
CA VAL A 9 0.94 16.73 10.66
C VAL A 9 0.89 15.31 11.20
N LEU A 10 1.74 15.03 12.19
CA LEU A 10 1.54 13.90 13.09
C LEU A 10 0.26 14.21 13.90
N LEU A 11 -0.87 13.73 13.39
CA LEU A 11 -2.16 13.84 14.03
C LEU A 11 -2.22 12.85 15.19
N TYR A 12 -2.10 13.34 16.42
CA TYR A 12 -2.45 12.60 17.61
C TYR A 12 -3.88 12.97 17.98
N CYS A 13 -4.82 12.02 17.88
CA CYS A 13 -6.17 12.22 18.38
C CYS A 13 -6.22 11.78 19.86
N SER A 14 -6.07 12.73 20.79
CA SER A 14 -6.50 12.52 22.18
C SER A 14 -7.97 12.90 22.29
N GLN A 15 -8.74 12.18 23.12
CA GLN A 15 -10.21 12.17 23.30
C GLN A 15 -10.98 13.52 23.41
N ALA A 16 -10.34 14.67 23.25
CA ALA A 16 -10.98 15.98 23.19
C ALA A 16 -10.85 16.56 21.78
N ASP A 17 -11.98 16.74 21.08
CA ASP A 17 -12.34 17.49 19.84
C ASP A 17 -11.31 18.38 19.09
N SER A 18 -10.03 18.07 19.19
CA SER A 18 -8.90 18.89 18.77
C SER A 18 -7.84 17.97 18.19
N LEU A 19 -7.61 18.09 16.89
CA LEU A 19 -6.43 17.52 16.26
C LEU A 19 -5.22 18.23 16.84
N ARG A 20 -4.42 17.51 17.65
CA ARG A 20 -3.19 18.05 18.19
C ARG A 20 -2.08 17.82 17.19
N PHE A 21 -1.50 18.92 16.72
CA PHE A 21 -0.32 18.92 15.86
C PHE A 21 0.90 18.45 16.67
N GLY A 22 1.55 17.37 16.23
CA GLY A 22 2.86 16.96 16.74
C GLY A 22 3.87 18.11 16.63
N ALA A 23 4.58 18.39 17.72
CA ALA A 23 5.35 19.61 17.89
C ALA A 23 6.65 19.63 17.06
N SER A 24 6.65 20.43 15.99
CA SER A 24 7.82 21.23 15.60
C SER A 24 7.51 22.72 15.44
N CYS A 25 6.24 23.12 15.32
CA CYS A 25 5.82 24.51 15.22
C CYS A 25 4.58 24.81 16.08
N ARG A 26 4.77 25.03 17.40
CA ARG A 26 3.69 25.52 18.30
C ARG A 26 3.36 27.01 18.10
N ALA A 27 4.02 27.71 17.17
CA ALA A 27 3.99 29.17 17.10
C ALA A 27 2.93 29.79 16.17
N ALA A 28 2.13 29.03 15.40
CA ALA A 28 1.31 29.65 14.33
C ALA A 28 -0.07 29.01 14.07
N SER A 29 -0.82 28.67 15.12
CA SER A 29 -2.14 28.01 15.04
C SER A 29 -3.19 28.77 14.20
N SER A 30 -3.25 30.11 14.28
CA SER A 30 -4.26 30.90 13.56
C SER A 30 -3.82 31.32 12.15
N THR A 31 -2.53 31.57 11.95
CA THR A 31 -2.00 32.06 10.66
C THR A 31 -1.79 30.93 9.65
N LEU A 32 -1.30 29.77 10.09
CA LEU A 32 -1.08 28.59 9.22
C LEU A 32 -2.39 28.02 8.66
N ALA A 33 -3.49 28.12 9.42
CA ALA A 33 -4.80 27.63 8.98
C ALA A 33 -5.27 28.32 7.69
N SER A 34 -4.86 29.57 7.46
CA SER A 34 -5.27 30.35 6.29
C SER A 34 -4.41 30.12 5.04
N THR A 35 -3.30 29.39 5.11
CA THR A 35 -2.38 29.19 3.97
C THR A 35 -2.13 27.72 3.63
N LEU A 36 -2.78 26.80 4.34
CA LEU A 36 -2.57 25.37 4.12
C LEU A 36 -3.21 24.90 2.80
N GLU A 37 -2.37 24.61 1.80
CA GLU A 37 -2.80 24.06 0.51
C GLU A 37 -2.57 22.55 0.38
N VAL A 38 -1.69 21.98 1.19
CA VAL A 38 -1.32 20.56 1.16
C VAL A 38 -1.51 19.96 2.54
N LEU A 39 -2.29 18.88 2.63
CA LEU A 39 -2.44 18.09 3.84
C LEU A 39 -1.85 16.70 3.62
N VAL A 40 -0.79 16.37 4.35
CA VAL A 40 -0.14 15.05 4.29
C VAL A 40 -0.46 14.27 5.56
N LEU A 41 -1.17 13.16 5.39
CA LEU A 41 -1.59 12.23 6.43
C LEU A 41 -0.99 10.85 6.21
N ASP A 42 0.20 10.77 5.64
CA ASP A 42 0.82 9.50 5.28
C ASP A 42 1.14 8.65 6.52
N VAL A 43 1.21 7.34 6.31
CA VAL A 43 1.83 6.39 7.23
C VAL A 43 3.10 5.93 6.52
N MET A 44 4.25 6.43 6.97
CA MET A 44 5.61 5.84 6.90
C MET A 44 6.70 6.83 6.47
N ARG A 45 7.63 7.08 7.42
CA ARG A 45 9.10 7.11 7.22
C ARG A 45 9.92 7.32 8.51
N ALA A 46 9.31 7.41 9.70
CA ALA A 46 10.10 7.57 10.93
C ALA A 46 9.51 6.80 12.11
N VAL A 47 10.40 6.07 12.79
CA VAL A 47 10.45 5.69 14.22
C VAL A 47 10.41 4.16 14.50
N PRO A 48 11.26 3.65 15.43
CA PRO A 48 11.62 2.23 15.60
C PRO A 48 10.48 1.34 16.11
N GLN A 49 10.81 0.05 16.23
CA GLN A 49 10.01 -1.14 16.57
C GLN A 49 8.99 -1.06 17.73
N ASP A 50 8.76 0.08 18.38
CA ASP A 50 8.00 0.18 19.64
C ASP A 50 6.75 1.10 19.58
N THR A 51 6.37 1.64 18.42
CA THR A 51 5.14 2.46 18.29
C THR A 51 3.95 1.73 17.65
N SER A 52 3.93 0.39 17.73
CA SER A 52 2.94 -0.45 17.01
C SER A 52 1.47 -0.23 17.43
N GLU A 53 1.20 0.41 18.58
CA GLU A 53 -0.16 0.67 19.04
C GLU A 53 -0.76 2.00 18.57
N TYR A 54 0.05 3.03 18.30
CA TYR A 54 -0.46 4.39 18.07
C TYR A 54 -0.91 4.68 16.63
N CYS A 55 -0.55 3.84 15.66
CA CYS A 55 -0.91 4.03 14.24
C CYS A 55 -2.24 3.35 13.84
N LYS A 56 -2.93 2.64 14.75
CA LYS A 56 -3.98 1.69 14.34
C LYS A 56 -5.35 2.29 14.04
N LYS A 57 -5.68 3.52 14.48
CA LYS A 57 -6.97 4.17 14.12
C LYS A 57 -6.83 5.68 14.01
N ARG A 58 -6.95 6.19 12.78
CA ARG A 58 -7.14 7.64 12.55
C ARG A 58 -8.59 8.01 12.85
N ASP A 59 -8.78 9.15 13.54
CA ASP A 59 -10.09 9.76 13.72
C ASP A 59 -10.49 10.48 12.43
N TRP A 60 -11.00 9.73 11.47
CA TRP A 60 -11.46 10.25 10.19
C TRP A 60 -12.56 11.32 10.33
N PRO A 61 -13.54 11.21 11.27
CA PRO A 61 -14.45 12.31 11.57
C PRO A 61 -13.74 13.62 11.94
N ALA A 62 -12.67 13.57 12.74
CA ALA A 62 -11.90 14.77 13.07
C ALA A 62 -11.18 15.34 11.83
N VAL A 63 -10.65 14.49 10.94
CA VAL A 63 -10.07 14.94 9.66
C VAL A 63 -11.13 15.59 8.75
N CYS A 64 -12.34 15.04 8.68
CA CYS A 64 -13.46 15.68 7.98
C CYS A 64 -13.74 17.10 8.55
N ARG A 65 -13.86 17.23 9.88
CA ARG A 65 -14.07 18.54 10.53
C ARG A 65 -12.92 19.51 10.25
N PHE A 66 -11.69 19.01 10.15
CA PHE A 66 -10.54 19.81 9.76
C PHE A 66 -10.66 20.33 8.34
N LEU A 67 -10.93 19.46 7.37
CA LEU A 67 -11.05 19.83 5.96
C LEU A 67 -12.20 20.83 5.72
N LEU A 68 -13.32 20.71 6.44
CA LEU A 68 -14.41 21.70 6.41
C LEU A 68 -13.95 23.11 6.78
N ARG A 69 -12.99 23.24 7.71
CA ARG A 69 -12.47 24.53 8.19
C ARG A 69 -11.33 25.05 7.32
N HIS A 70 -10.69 24.19 6.52
CA HIS A 70 -9.49 24.50 5.73
C HIS A 70 -9.78 24.34 4.24
N THR A 71 -10.65 25.20 3.70
CA THR A 71 -11.14 25.16 2.30
C THR A 71 -10.10 25.51 1.25
N ARG A 72 -8.87 25.85 1.67
CA ARG A 72 -7.72 26.08 0.79
C ARG A 72 -6.91 24.83 0.50
N VAL A 73 -7.13 23.72 1.21
CA VAL A 73 -6.44 22.47 0.92
C VAL A 73 -6.83 22.00 -0.48
N ARG A 74 -5.84 21.96 -1.37
CA ARG A 74 -5.92 21.53 -2.77
C ARG A 74 -5.39 20.10 -2.95
N ARG A 75 -4.39 19.71 -2.15
CA ARG A 75 -3.74 18.40 -2.25
C ARG A 75 -3.86 17.63 -0.93
N LEU A 76 -4.33 16.38 -1.01
CA LEU A 76 -4.49 15.49 0.13
C LEU A 76 -3.72 14.20 -0.07
N SER A 77 -2.71 13.95 0.75
CA SER A 77 -1.96 12.69 0.75
C SER A 77 -2.41 11.79 1.90
N LEU A 78 -2.83 10.57 1.57
CA LEU A 78 -3.30 9.51 2.46
C LEU A 78 -2.45 8.25 2.26
N ARG A 79 -1.21 8.42 1.81
CA ARG A 79 -0.34 7.32 1.40
C ARG A 79 -0.09 6.36 2.57
N GLY A 80 -0.20 5.06 2.33
CA GLY A 80 0.03 4.04 3.37
C GLY A 80 -1.02 4.00 4.49
N THR A 81 -2.07 4.83 4.44
CA THR A 81 -3.05 4.91 5.53
C THR A 81 -3.98 3.71 5.60
N GLN A 82 -4.54 3.47 6.80
CA GLN A 82 -5.62 2.50 6.96
C GLN A 82 -6.98 3.08 6.58
N LEU A 83 -7.39 2.87 5.33
CA LEU A 83 -8.51 3.58 4.73
C LEU A 83 -9.40 2.65 3.90
N HIS A 84 -10.71 2.69 4.18
CA HIS A 84 -11.73 2.07 3.35
C HIS A 84 -12.35 3.08 2.37
N ALA A 85 -12.92 2.60 1.27
CA ALA A 85 -13.52 3.46 0.23
C ALA A 85 -14.61 4.41 0.79
N LYS A 86 -15.47 3.96 1.71
CA LYS A 86 -16.50 4.82 2.34
C LYS A 86 -15.91 5.98 3.14
N VAL A 87 -14.76 5.76 3.76
CA VAL A 87 -14.06 6.81 4.52
C VAL A 87 -13.42 7.80 3.56
N LEU A 88 -12.75 7.31 2.51
CA LEU A 88 -12.19 8.14 1.45
C LEU A 88 -13.27 9.02 0.82
N GLU A 89 -14.42 8.43 0.50
CA GLU A 89 -15.58 9.13 -0.02
C GLU A 89 -16.05 10.26 0.91
N ALA A 90 -16.23 9.97 2.19
CA ALA A 90 -16.62 10.98 3.17
C ALA A 90 -15.62 12.14 3.25
N LEU A 91 -14.31 11.84 3.25
CA LEU A 91 -13.25 12.85 3.25
C LEU A 91 -13.33 13.76 2.03
N LEU A 92 -13.45 13.17 0.83
CA LEU A 92 -13.44 13.91 -0.43
C LEU A 92 -14.70 14.75 -0.63
N LEU A 93 -15.87 14.21 -0.29
CA LEU A 93 -17.14 14.97 -0.33
C LEU A 93 -17.15 16.12 0.68
N THR A 94 -16.43 15.98 1.79
CA THR A 94 -16.27 17.02 2.81
C THR A 94 -15.27 18.11 2.39
N ALA A 95 -14.41 17.82 1.40
CA ALA A 95 -13.31 18.67 0.99
C ALA A 95 -13.37 18.98 -0.52
N PRO A 96 -14.41 19.68 -1.01
CA PRO A 96 -14.59 19.98 -2.44
C PRO A 96 -13.48 20.87 -3.02
N SER A 97 -12.62 21.43 -2.17
CA SER A 97 -11.42 22.17 -2.54
C SER A 97 -10.29 21.28 -3.04
N VAL A 98 -10.27 20.01 -2.65
CA VAL A 98 -9.21 19.07 -3.00
C VAL A 98 -9.35 18.72 -4.48
N VAL A 99 -8.25 18.92 -5.22
CA VAL A 99 -8.13 18.64 -6.66
C VAL A 99 -7.13 17.52 -6.95
N GLU A 100 -6.29 17.17 -5.97
CA GLU A 100 -5.39 16.02 -6.04
C GLU A 100 -5.47 15.18 -4.76
N CYS A 101 -5.55 13.86 -4.91
CA CYS A 101 -5.54 12.93 -3.79
C CYS A 101 -4.58 11.75 -4.05
N ASP A 102 -3.57 11.61 -3.20
CA ASP A 102 -2.70 10.44 -3.18
C ASP A 102 -3.22 9.41 -2.18
N VAL A 103 -3.56 8.22 -2.68
CA VAL A 103 -4.00 7.06 -1.89
C VAL A 103 -3.11 5.84 -2.14
N ALA A 104 -1.91 6.04 -2.70
CA ALA A 104 -0.97 4.95 -2.94
C ALA A 104 -0.66 4.22 -1.62
N PHE A 105 -0.64 2.89 -1.68
CA PHE A 105 -0.40 2.01 -0.54
C PHE A 105 -1.42 2.10 0.61
N ALA A 106 -2.54 2.83 0.45
CA ALA A 106 -3.59 2.84 1.45
C ALA A 106 -4.32 1.48 1.48
N LEU A 107 -4.36 0.82 2.64
CA LEU A 107 -4.94 -0.51 2.82
C LEU A 107 -5.85 -0.55 4.05
N PRO A 108 -7.05 -1.13 4.01
CA PRO A 108 -7.60 -1.97 2.95
C PRO A 108 -8.51 -1.19 1.97
N LEU A 109 -7.92 -0.39 1.07
CA LEU A 109 -8.66 0.31 0.02
C LEU A 109 -8.95 -0.62 -1.17
N ARG A 110 -9.91 -1.53 -1.00
CA ARG A 110 -10.24 -2.59 -1.99
C ARG A 110 -10.56 -2.03 -3.38
N TRP A 111 -10.00 -2.67 -4.42
CA TRP A 111 -10.06 -2.14 -5.79
C TRP A 111 -11.48 -1.99 -6.33
N PRO A 112 -12.42 -2.97 -6.20
CA PRO A 112 -13.77 -2.79 -6.75
C PRO A 112 -14.50 -1.57 -6.15
N ALA A 113 -14.40 -1.38 -4.83
CA ALA A 113 -15.04 -0.25 -4.15
C ALA A 113 -14.35 1.08 -4.48
N TYR A 114 -13.02 1.09 -4.55
CA TYR A 114 -12.24 2.28 -4.93
C TYR A 114 -12.46 2.67 -6.39
N SER A 115 -12.47 1.71 -7.31
CA SER A 115 -12.78 1.93 -8.72
C SER A 115 -14.18 2.52 -8.89
N ALA A 116 -15.20 1.99 -8.18
CA ALA A 116 -16.55 2.55 -8.22
C ALA A 116 -16.59 3.99 -7.69
N LEU A 117 -15.88 4.29 -6.60
CA LEU A 117 -15.76 5.63 -6.05
C LEU A 117 -15.19 6.62 -7.08
N ARG A 118 -14.14 6.25 -7.80
CA ARG A 118 -13.50 7.11 -8.83
C ARG A 118 -14.43 7.48 -9.97
N GLN A 119 -15.43 6.66 -10.25
CA GLN A 119 -16.39 6.91 -11.34
C GLN A 119 -17.54 7.84 -10.92
N ARG A 120 -17.61 8.24 -9.63
CA ARG A 120 -18.64 9.16 -9.15
C ARG A 120 -18.53 10.52 -9.85
N PRO A 121 -19.65 11.08 -10.36
CA PRO A 121 -19.65 12.40 -11.01
C PRO A 121 -19.05 13.51 -10.16
N GLU A 122 -19.25 13.46 -8.84
CA GLU A 122 -18.73 14.46 -7.91
C GLU A 122 -17.21 14.45 -7.79
N LEU A 123 -16.56 13.34 -8.15
CA LEU A 123 -15.12 13.12 -8.01
C LEU A 123 -14.38 13.08 -9.35
N GLN A 124 -15.06 13.23 -10.49
CA GLN A 124 -14.42 13.12 -11.81
C GLN A 124 -13.32 14.16 -12.09
N LYS A 125 -13.36 15.31 -11.40
CA LYS A 125 -12.33 16.36 -11.54
C LYS A 125 -11.12 16.15 -10.65
N LEU A 126 -11.16 15.17 -9.74
CA LEU A 126 -10.10 14.90 -8.80
C LEU A 126 -9.03 14.02 -9.47
N ALA A 127 -7.78 14.50 -9.45
CA ALA A 127 -6.65 13.70 -9.89
C ALA A 127 -6.24 12.73 -8.77
N PHE A 128 -6.30 11.43 -9.05
CA PHE A 128 -5.87 10.39 -8.12
C PHE A 128 -4.46 9.91 -8.45
N SER A 129 -3.60 9.85 -7.43
CA SER A 129 -2.42 9.00 -7.43
C SER A 129 -2.75 7.74 -6.63
N ASP A 130 -2.57 6.57 -7.23
CA ASP A 130 -2.92 5.30 -6.60
C ASP A 130 -1.85 4.23 -6.85
N THR A 131 -1.96 3.14 -6.11
CA THR A 131 -0.98 2.05 -6.10
C THR A 131 -0.75 1.42 -7.49
N LEU A 132 -1.76 1.40 -8.37
CA LEU A 132 -1.64 0.78 -9.70
C LEU A 132 -0.83 1.61 -10.69
N ALA A 133 -0.61 2.90 -10.41
CA ALA A 133 0.18 3.80 -11.24
C ALA A 133 1.65 3.90 -10.81
N VAL A 134 2.03 3.24 -9.70
CA VAL A 134 3.40 3.33 -9.19
C VAL A 134 4.37 2.59 -10.11
N GLU A 135 5.53 3.22 -10.35
CA GLU A 135 6.65 2.66 -11.10
C GLU A 135 7.78 2.21 -10.15
N PRO A 136 8.63 1.25 -10.55
CA PRO A 136 9.81 0.87 -9.79
C PRO A 136 10.74 2.07 -9.61
N GLY A 137 11.10 2.35 -8.35
CA GLY A 137 12.01 3.44 -7.99
C GLY A 137 12.84 3.08 -6.75
N PRO A 138 14.06 3.64 -6.62
CA PRO A 138 14.94 3.38 -5.48
C PRO A 138 14.39 3.89 -4.14
N GLU A 139 13.37 4.74 -4.16
CA GLU A 139 12.69 5.32 -3.01
C GLU A 139 11.60 4.41 -2.41
N LEU A 140 11.16 3.39 -3.14
CA LEU A 140 10.18 2.43 -2.63
C LEU A 140 10.84 1.46 -1.64
N SER A 141 10.18 1.25 -0.52
CA SER A 141 10.52 0.17 0.41
C SER A 141 10.15 -1.19 -0.21
N PRO A 142 10.79 -2.29 0.23
CA PRO A 142 10.42 -3.61 -0.27
C PRO A 142 8.97 -3.99 0.07
N GLN A 143 8.44 -3.52 1.21
CA GLN A 143 7.04 -3.73 1.56
C GLN A 143 6.09 -3.00 0.59
N GLU A 144 6.41 -1.77 0.20
CA GLU A 144 5.63 -1.05 -0.82
C GLU A 144 5.66 -1.79 -2.17
N VAL A 145 6.80 -2.36 -2.57
CA VAL A 145 6.87 -3.19 -3.78
C VAL A 145 5.93 -4.40 -3.70
N VAL A 146 5.94 -5.14 -2.58
CA VAL A 146 5.03 -6.27 -2.36
C VAL A 146 3.56 -5.82 -2.39
N ILE A 147 3.22 -4.72 -1.71
CA ILE A 147 1.87 -4.16 -1.72
C ILE A 147 1.45 -3.76 -3.14
N ALA A 148 2.34 -3.15 -3.93
CA ALA A 148 2.02 -2.77 -5.31
C ALA A 148 1.67 -3.98 -6.17
N GLN A 149 2.47 -5.06 -6.08
CA GLN A 149 2.21 -6.28 -6.82
C GLN A 149 0.92 -6.98 -6.34
N ALA A 150 0.73 -7.16 -5.03
CA ALA A 150 -0.46 -7.79 -4.48
C ALA A 150 -1.74 -6.99 -4.79
N TYR A 151 -1.68 -5.67 -4.70
CA TYR A 151 -2.79 -4.79 -5.08
C TYR A 151 -3.10 -4.86 -6.59
N GLY A 152 -2.06 -4.93 -7.43
CA GLY A 152 -2.19 -5.19 -8.86
C GLY A 152 -2.95 -6.47 -9.14
N LEU A 153 -2.58 -7.58 -8.51
CA LEU A 153 -3.26 -8.87 -8.66
C LEU A 153 -4.70 -8.84 -8.15
N HIS A 154 -4.95 -8.23 -6.99
CA HIS A 154 -6.30 -7.97 -6.49
C HIS A 154 -7.16 -7.15 -7.47
N ALA A 155 -6.55 -6.21 -8.20
CA ALA A 155 -7.22 -5.43 -9.26
C ALA A 155 -7.34 -6.16 -10.61
N GLY A 156 -6.78 -7.36 -10.74
CA GLY A 156 -6.70 -8.09 -12.01
C GLY A 156 -5.66 -7.54 -13.00
N ARG A 157 -4.67 -6.79 -12.51
CA ARG A 157 -3.63 -6.09 -13.26
C ARG A 157 -2.28 -6.79 -13.14
N VAL A 158 -2.13 -7.89 -13.89
CA VAL A 158 -0.89 -8.69 -13.92
C VAL A 158 0.30 -7.87 -14.40
N ASP A 159 0.09 -6.88 -15.27
CA ASP A 159 1.12 -5.97 -15.76
C ASP A 159 1.78 -5.16 -14.65
N VAL A 160 1.00 -4.75 -13.64
CA VAL A 160 1.53 -4.07 -12.43
C VAL A 160 2.42 -5.04 -11.66
N CYS A 161 2.00 -6.30 -11.49
CA CYS A 161 2.82 -7.31 -10.83
C CYS A 161 4.14 -7.55 -11.60
N PHE A 162 4.07 -7.73 -12.91
CA PHE A 162 5.21 -8.00 -13.78
C PHE A 162 6.21 -6.84 -13.83
N ARG A 163 5.74 -5.59 -13.77
CA ARG A 163 6.57 -4.38 -13.76
C ARG A 163 7.66 -4.42 -12.68
N PHE A 164 7.30 -4.88 -11.48
CA PHE A 164 8.19 -5.00 -10.33
C PHE A 164 9.01 -6.31 -10.28
N ALA A 165 8.87 -7.21 -11.25
CA ALA A 165 9.71 -8.40 -11.34
C ALA A 165 11.15 -8.03 -11.70
N SER A 166 12.13 -8.62 -11.01
CA SER A 166 13.56 -8.35 -11.26
C SER A 166 13.97 -8.77 -12.68
N PRO A 167 15.05 -8.20 -13.25
CA PRO A 167 15.52 -8.61 -14.58
C PRO A 167 15.78 -10.12 -14.68
N ALA A 168 16.33 -10.72 -13.62
CA ALA A 168 16.54 -12.16 -13.54
C ALA A 168 15.21 -12.93 -13.52
N ASN A 169 14.23 -12.48 -12.73
CA ASN A 169 12.90 -13.11 -12.70
C ASN A 169 12.20 -13.00 -14.07
N LYS A 170 12.26 -11.85 -14.74
CA LYS A 170 11.73 -11.65 -16.10
C LYS A 170 12.42 -12.54 -17.12
N ALA A 171 13.73 -12.72 -17.03
CA ALA A 171 14.46 -13.63 -17.92
C ALA A 171 14.00 -15.09 -17.76
N MET A 172 13.64 -15.51 -16.54
CA MET A 172 13.16 -16.86 -16.26
C MET A 172 11.69 -17.07 -16.64
N THR A 173 10.82 -16.11 -16.31
CA THR A 173 9.37 -16.21 -16.53
C THR A 173 8.96 -15.84 -17.95
N GLY A 174 9.79 -15.08 -18.66
CA GLY A 174 9.54 -14.62 -20.03
C GLY A 174 8.74 -13.31 -20.10
N PRO A 175 8.26 -12.94 -21.30
CA PRO A 175 7.52 -11.70 -21.49
C PRO A 175 6.16 -11.73 -20.77
N LEU A 176 5.52 -10.57 -20.67
CA LEU A 176 4.27 -10.38 -19.91
C LEU A 176 3.19 -11.39 -20.29
N GLU A 177 3.04 -11.72 -21.57
CA GLU A 177 2.04 -12.67 -22.07
C GLU A 177 2.26 -14.06 -21.49
N ARG A 178 3.53 -14.50 -21.41
CA ARG A 178 3.89 -15.79 -20.79
C ARG A 178 3.74 -15.74 -19.27
N PHE A 179 4.11 -14.62 -18.66
CA PHE A 179 3.95 -14.41 -17.22
C PHE A 179 2.46 -14.44 -16.81
N ALA A 180 1.56 -13.92 -17.64
CA ALA A 180 0.13 -13.93 -17.36
C ALA A 180 -0.46 -15.34 -17.26
N LEU A 181 0.10 -16.31 -17.98
CA LEU A 181 -0.34 -17.71 -17.94
C LEU A 181 -0.21 -18.34 -16.54
N PHE A 182 0.65 -17.82 -15.66
CA PHE A 182 0.73 -18.32 -14.27
C PHE A 182 -0.59 -18.12 -13.51
N PHE A 183 -1.40 -17.12 -13.86
CA PHE A 183 -2.63 -16.77 -13.16
C PHE A 183 -3.88 -17.41 -13.78
N GLU A 184 -3.71 -18.22 -14.83
CA GLU A 184 -4.81 -18.86 -15.57
C GLU A 184 -5.08 -20.30 -15.09
N GLY A 185 -6.29 -20.79 -15.37
CA GLY A 185 -6.70 -22.17 -15.12
C GLY A 185 -6.61 -22.59 -13.65
N SER A 186 -6.26 -23.85 -13.41
CA SER A 186 -6.13 -24.46 -12.08
C SER A 186 -4.77 -24.23 -11.41
N SER A 187 -4.02 -23.21 -11.84
CA SER A 187 -2.74 -22.83 -11.22
C SER A 187 -2.96 -22.33 -9.79
N ARG A 188 -2.07 -22.64 -8.85
CA ARG A 188 -2.14 -22.10 -7.48
C ARG A 188 -2.11 -20.56 -7.44
N TYR A 189 -1.46 -19.92 -8.41
CA TYR A 189 -1.39 -18.46 -8.47
C TYR A 189 -2.70 -17.81 -8.93
N SER A 190 -3.65 -18.58 -9.50
CA SER A 190 -4.94 -18.02 -9.96
C SER A 190 -5.74 -17.41 -8.80
N ALA A 191 -5.59 -17.94 -7.58
CA ALA A 191 -6.22 -17.43 -6.35
C ALA A 191 -5.80 -15.99 -6.00
N MET A 192 -4.68 -15.49 -6.52
CA MET A 192 -4.26 -14.10 -6.30
C MET A 192 -5.06 -13.10 -7.12
N LEU A 193 -5.57 -13.54 -8.29
CA LEU A 193 -6.14 -12.64 -9.28
C LEU A 193 -7.59 -12.32 -8.93
N ARG A 194 -7.91 -11.03 -8.77
CA ARG A 194 -9.26 -10.57 -8.40
C ARG A 194 -9.80 -11.22 -7.11
N CYS A 195 -8.89 -11.58 -6.21
CA CYS A 195 -9.22 -12.11 -4.88
C CYS A 195 -10.16 -11.17 -4.10
N GLU A 196 -10.81 -11.67 -3.06
CA GLU A 196 -11.66 -10.87 -2.19
C GLU A 196 -10.81 -9.87 -1.39
N SER A 197 -9.72 -10.33 -0.78
CA SER A 197 -8.81 -9.51 0.01
C SER A 197 -7.40 -10.07 0.03
N PHE A 198 -6.45 -9.27 0.49
CA PHE A 198 -5.09 -9.71 0.76
C PHE A 198 -4.53 -9.00 2.01
N SER A 199 -3.54 -9.62 2.64
CA SER A 199 -2.71 -9.02 3.68
C SER A 199 -1.24 -9.28 3.40
N VAL A 200 -0.38 -8.37 3.83
CA VAL A 200 1.08 -8.48 3.72
C VAL A 200 1.63 -8.43 5.14
N ASP A 201 2.20 -9.54 5.58
CA ASP A 201 2.80 -9.65 6.91
C ASP A 201 4.27 -9.22 6.88
N GLY A 202 4.74 -8.70 8.02
CA GLY A 202 6.00 -7.97 8.14
C GLY A 202 7.20 -8.71 7.54
N GLY A 203 8.04 -7.97 6.80
CA GLY A 203 9.18 -8.55 6.11
C GLY A 203 10.31 -8.94 7.08
N HIS A 204 10.92 -10.09 6.84
CA HIS A 204 12.11 -10.52 7.55
C HIS A 204 13.33 -10.52 6.63
N SER A 205 14.48 -10.09 7.16
CA SER A 205 15.72 -10.07 6.41
C SER A 205 16.32 -11.46 6.35
N LEU A 206 16.66 -11.91 5.15
CA LEU A 206 17.39 -13.16 4.94
C LEU A 206 18.88 -12.87 4.98
N THR A 207 19.61 -13.64 5.80
CA THR A 207 21.06 -13.46 6.04
C THR A 207 21.92 -13.75 4.81
N SER A 208 21.39 -14.41 3.77
CA SER A 208 22.12 -14.70 2.53
C SER A 208 21.17 -14.86 1.34
N GLY A 209 20.95 -13.78 0.59
CA GLY A 209 20.28 -13.84 -0.72
C GLY A 209 21.19 -14.42 -1.82
N PRO A 210 20.66 -14.60 -3.04
CA PRO A 210 21.47 -14.99 -4.20
C PRO A 210 22.67 -14.04 -4.36
N ALA A 211 23.87 -14.61 -4.51
CA ALA A 211 25.14 -13.88 -4.64
C ALA A 211 25.50 -12.93 -3.46
N GLY A 212 25.03 -13.22 -2.24
CA GLY A 212 25.39 -12.45 -1.03
C GLY A 212 24.71 -11.07 -0.94
N LYS A 213 23.68 -10.83 -1.75
CA LYS A 213 22.90 -9.58 -1.71
C LYS A 213 21.91 -9.59 -0.55
N PRO A 214 21.62 -8.42 0.07
CA PRO A 214 20.54 -8.31 1.04
C PRO A 214 19.22 -8.71 0.36
N CYS A 215 18.56 -9.70 0.94
CA CYS A 215 17.29 -10.24 0.49
C CYS A 215 16.28 -10.10 1.62
N VAL A 216 15.05 -9.78 1.27
CA VAL A 216 13.93 -9.69 2.21
C VAL A 216 12.80 -10.55 1.70
N GLU A 217 12.11 -11.19 2.63
CA GLU A 217 10.95 -12.02 2.35
C GLU A 217 9.74 -11.49 3.09
N PHE A 218 8.60 -11.51 2.41
CA PHE A 218 7.28 -11.14 2.95
C PHE A 218 6.31 -12.29 2.72
N GLU A 219 5.47 -12.56 3.71
CA GLU A 219 4.34 -13.47 3.55
C GLU A 219 3.11 -12.66 3.11
N VAL A 220 2.40 -13.18 2.11
CA VAL A 220 1.21 -12.55 1.55
C VAL A 220 0.08 -13.57 1.53
N GLU A 221 -0.99 -13.29 2.26
CA GLU A 221 -2.21 -14.09 2.28
C GLU A 221 -3.20 -13.48 1.28
N PHE A 222 -3.74 -14.29 0.36
CA PHE A 222 -4.86 -13.94 -0.51
C PHE A 222 -6.07 -14.75 -0.10
N ARG A 223 -7.24 -14.11 0.00
CA ARG A 223 -8.50 -14.80 0.29
C ARG A 223 -9.43 -14.74 -0.90
N ASP A 224 -9.98 -15.89 -1.27
CA ASP A 224 -10.99 -15.97 -2.32
C ASP A 224 -12.38 -15.53 -1.79
N LYS A 225 -13.29 -15.23 -2.71
CA LYS A 225 -14.69 -14.90 -2.47
C LYS A 225 -15.51 -16.11 -2.08
N ASP A 226 -15.20 -17.27 -2.67
CA ASP A 226 -16.11 -18.41 -2.70
C ASP A 226 -15.72 -19.51 -1.69
N GLU A 227 -14.43 -19.70 -1.39
CA GLU A 227 -13.96 -20.81 -0.55
C GLU A 227 -13.65 -20.41 0.91
N GLY A 228 -13.48 -19.12 1.21
CA GLY A 228 -13.06 -18.64 2.53
C GLY A 228 -11.66 -19.11 2.97
N SER A 229 -10.99 -19.93 2.16
CA SER A 229 -9.62 -20.40 2.32
C SER A 229 -8.63 -19.27 2.00
N GLY A 230 -7.62 -19.13 2.87
CA GLY A 230 -6.48 -18.26 2.64
C GLY A 230 -5.39 -19.02 1.89
N HIS A 231 -4.83 -18.40 0.85
CA HIS A 231 -3.67 -18.91 0.12
C HIS A 231 -2.45 -18.06 0.48
N LEU A 232 -1.44 -18.72 1.06
CA LEU A 232 -0.24 -18.06 1.54
C LEU A 232 0.91 -18.20 0.54
N PHE A 233 1.69 -17.15 0.37
CA PHE A 233 2.83 -17.11 -0.53
C PHE A 233 3.97 -16.29 0.05
N ALA A 234 5.20 -16.69 -0.24
CA ALA A 234 6.41 -15.96 0.08
C ALA A 234 6.86 -15.12 -1.11
N TRP A 235 6.97 -13.80 -0.90
CA TRP A 235 7.55 -12.84 -1.84
C TRP A 235 9.02 -12.62 -1.50
N LYS A 236 9.93 -12.96 -2.41
CA LYS A 236 11.37 -12.75 -2.24
C LYS A 236 11.84 -11.56 -3.07
N LEU A 237 12.49 -10.60 -2.42
CA LEU A 237 12.97 -9.39 -3.06
C LEU A 237 14.45 -9.16 -2.78
N SER A 238 15.16 -8.65 -3.78
CA SER A 238 16.50 -8.12 -3.62
C SER A 238 16.65 -6.75 -4.26
N ARG A 239 17.65 -6.00 -3.80
CA ARG A 239 18.01 -4.71 -4.37
C ARG A 239 18.83 -4.91 -5.64
N GLN A 240 18.35 -4.33 -6.74
CA GLN A 240 18.93 -4.55 -8.06
C GLN A 240 20.14 -3.69 -8.33
N THR A 241 21.05 -4.21 -9.16
CA THR A 241 22.31 -3.57 -9.55
C THR A 241 22.39 -3.30 -11.06
N ALA A 242 21.44 -3.80 -11.84
CA ALA A 242 21.39 -3.56 -13.28
C ALA A 242 21.07 -2.07 -13.55
N PRO A 243 21.68 -1.44 -14.58
CA PRO A 243 21.59 0.01 -14.78
C PRO A 243 20.17 0.59 -14.81
N GLU A 244 19.23 -0.12 -15.44
CA GLU A 244 17.85 0.31 -15.66
C GLU A 244 16.99 0.32 -14.39
N VAL A 245 17.40 -0.43 -13.37
CA VAL A 245 16.67 -0.59 -12.10
C VAL A 245 17.61 -0.46 -10.90
N ALA A 246 18.72 0.24 -11.06
CA ALA A 246 19.77 0.32 -10.07
C ALA A 246 19.24 0.92 -8.76
N GLY A 247 19.40 0.18 -7.67
CA GLY A 247 18.94 0.59 -6.35
C GLY A 247 17.45 0.36 -6.06
N CYS A 248 16.67 -0.14 -7.03
CA CYS A 248 15.28 -0.52 -6.83
C CYS A 248 15.19 -1.86 -6.08
N TRP A 249 14.21 -1.99 -5.18
CA TRP A 249 13.75 -3.30 -4.73
C TRP A 249 12.89 -3.93 -5.83
N MET A 250 13.16 -5.18 -6.16
CA MET A 250 12.39 -5.93 -7.15
C MET A 250 12.24 -7.38 -6.74
N THR A 251 11.19 -8.02 -7.24
CA THR A 251 10.82 -9.38 -6.86
C THR A 251 11.55 -10.41 -7.68
N ASP A 252 12.34 -11.23 -6.99
CA ASP A 252 13.10 -12.32 -7.57
C ASP A 252 12.26 -13.59 -7.74
N GLY A 253 11.25 -13.77 -6.90
CA GLY A 253 10.34 -14.90 -7.01
C GLY A 253 9.18 -14.83 -6.02
N VAL A 254 8.14 -15.60 -6.33
CA VAL A 254 6.96 -15.82 -5.49
C VAL A 254 6.78 -17.31 -5.35
N ILE A 255 6.60 -17.80 -4.13
CA ILE A 255 6.54 -19.24 -3.83
C ILE A 255 5.28 -19.52 -2.99
N PRO A 256 4.43 -20.49 -3.38
CA PRO A 256 3.32 -20.93 -2.53
C PRO A 256 3.84 -21.51 -1.21
N LEU A 257 3.25 -21.10 -0.09
CA LEU A 257 3.51 -21.63 1.24
C LEU A 257 2.35 -22.57 1.60
N ASP A 258 2.58 -23.88 1.49
CA ASP A 258 1.55 -24.88 1.73
C ASP A 258 1.22 -24.99 3.24
N ILE A 259 -0.07 -25.02 3.58
CA ILE A 259 -0.56 -25.39 4.93
C ILE A 259 -0.61 -26.93 5.10
N GLU A 260 -0.50 -27.71 4.01
CA GLU A 260 -0.60 -29.19 4.02
C GLU A 260 0.56 -29.94 4.71
N SER A 261 1.47 -29.25 5.42
CA SER A 261 2.55 -29.90 6.19
C SER A 261 2.55 -29.61 7.69
N MET A 262 1.40 -29.23 8.27
CA MET A 262 1.18 -29.30 9.71
C MET A 262 0.08 -30.29 10.05
N TRP A 263 0.50 -31.57 10.20
CA TRP A 263 -0.17 -32.59 11.00
C TRP A 263 -1.47 -33.20 10.42
N ASP A 264 -1.37 -34.35 9.76
CA ASP A 264 -2.53 -35.24 9.47
C ASP A 264 -2.81 -36.24 10.61
N GLY A 265 -2.08 -36.13 11.73
CA GLY A 265 -2.28 -36.98 12.89
C GLY A 265 -1.99 -38.48 12.65
N SER A 266 -1.42 -38.87 11.52
CA SER A 266 -0.99 -40.26 11.31
C SER A 266 0.45 -40.47 11.82
N MET A 267 0.60 -40.38 13.15
CA MET A 267 1.62 -41.11 13.87
C MET A 267 0.89 -42.11 14.78
N THR A 268 0.37 -43.15 14.16
CA THR A 268 0.12 -44.43 14.81
C THR A 268 1.29 -45.35 14.51
N GLU A 269 1.89 -45.91 15.56
CA GLU A 269 2.65 -47.17 15.70
C GLU A 269 3.40 -47.01 17.05
N ASP A 270 3.14 -47.76 18.12
CA ASP A 270 2.50 -49.07 18.34
C ASP A 270 1.76 -49.12 19.69
#